data_AF-A0A9Q8YZC9-F1
#
_entry.id   AF-A0A9Q8YZC9-F1
#
_cell.length_a   1.000
_cell.length_b   1.000
_cell.length_c   1.000
_cell.angle_alpha   90.00
_cell.angle_beta   90.00
_cell.angle_gamma   90.00
#
_symmetry.space_group_name_H-M   'P 1'
#
loop_
_entity.id
_entity.type
_entity.pdbx_description
1 polymer ?
#
loop_
_entity_poly.entity_id
_entity_poly.type
_entity_poly.pdbx_seq_one_letter_code
_entity_poly.pdbx_strand_id
1 'polypeptide(L)'
;MASFIFYFSATVLLAQSTVASNCTKMPIYVDIHKRAVHDSPVFQYGSFIGLGTPAQNQSLWPSLQQNHTSFASSDYCKNTTLKNCDRSTGGFFNSRDSTSFEKIDNFQTLDKDQDTFSGFFGQETLRLYTHYFENDGASQTLVHNSTVEVAQSGSITPGRVGVGSSSTLIRDLVAQDIIAGATYSLYIGHGFERAGGVVNGSNVFGGYDSGRFTGEPHKYPMNIANANPMSVRVKDIVITGSTDNSNTSLFDNNVFTDMKSRAEDFEAQITTEQFPFSLPYQITQNFIKHLGAEKDNRWGDNSLKLKDSFSGTLTIVLEDGFSITLPPEVLVNASNITPIQDRDESADTPFYLGTAFLAQVYLMADYETNNFYLAEAVQKNNMVMPVTFCPKSTPVAYERPKQSQWQRQGLIGAVVGGVVGGLGIIAASYCIWVTWMRRKDERKLKRELQRNSQRKLEQMDIEDAAPKFDPPPQSVNAAKAMFWRKNKPGTTF
;
A
#
# COMPACT_ATOMS: atom_id res chain seq x y z
N MET A 1 -4.50 -84.47 -0.22
CA MET A 1 -4.56 -84.05 1.19
C MET A 1 -3.73 -82.78 1.28
N ALA A 2 -4.35 -81.60 1.11
CA ALA A 2 -4.74 -80.70 2.20
C ALA A 2 -3.52 -80.37 3.10
N SER A 3 -3.09 -79.13 3.34
CA SER A 3 -3.85 -77.89 3.42
C SER A 3 -2.90 -76.72 3.75
N PHE A 4 -3.33 -75.49 3.42
CA PHE A 4 -3.00 -74.21 4.06
C PHE A 4 -1.53 -73.78 4.24
N ILE A 5 -1.07 -72.86 3.38
CA ILE A 5 -0.28 -71.70 3.85
C ILE A 5 -0.91 -70.43 3.28
N PHE A 6 -1.30 -69.59 4.23
CA PHE A 6 -2.10 -68.39 4.11
C PHE A 6 -1.40 -67.26 3.36
N TYR A 7 -2.20 -66.53 2.58
CA TYR A 7 -1.94 -65.21 2.04
C TYR A 7 -1.50 -64.22 3.13
N PHE A 8 -0.37 -63.56 2.94
CA PHE A 8 -0.05 -62.28 3.59
C PHE A 8 0.25 -61.25 2.49
N SER A 9 -0.81 -60.81 1.80
CA SER A 9 -0.78 -59.59 1.00
C SER A 9 -1.01 -58.43 1.96
N ALA A 10 0.05 -57.85 2.50
CA ALA A 10 -0.02 -56.61 3.26
C ALA A 10 -0.31 -55.46 2.27
N THR A 11 -1.58 -55.13 2.10
CA THR A 11 -2.01 -53.85 1.54
C THR A 11 -1.54 -52.74 2.48
N VAL A 12 -0.44 -52.08 2.15
CA VAL A 12 -0.10 -50.77 2.69
C VAL A 12 -1.11 -49.78 2.12
N LEU A 13 -2.22 -49.59 2.85
CA LEU A 13 -3.07 -48.43 2.67
C LEU A 13 -2.25 -47.22 3.13
N LEU A 14 -1.65 -46.53 2.16
CA LEU A 14 -1.21 -45.14 2.32
C LEU A 14 -2.45 -44.32 2.64
N ALA A 15 -2.77 -44.21 3.93
CA ALA A 15 -3.59 -43.12 4.42
C ALA A 15 -2.78 -41.84 4.14
N GLN A 16 -3.05 -41.18 3.02
CA GLN A 16 -2.77 -39.77 2.89
C GLN A 16 -3.59 -39.08 3.99
N SER A 17 -2.97 -38.86 5.13
CA SER A 17 -3.50 -37.98 6.16
C SER A 17 -3.54 -36.58 5.55
N THR A 18 -4.65 -36.23 4.90
CA THR A 18 -4.99 -34.84 4.63
C THR A 18 -5.25 -34.20 5.99
N VAL A 19 -4.20 -33.69 6.63
CA VAL A 19 -4.37 -32.72 7.71
C VAL A 19 -5.19 -31.58 7.09
N ALA A 20 -6.43 -31.44 7.54
CA ALA A 20 -7.27 -30.34 7.11
C ALA A 20 -6.62 -29.04 7.60
N SER A 21 -6.31 -28.13 6.67
CA SER A 21 -5.76 -26.81 6.99
C SER A 21 -6.67 -26.07 7.96
N ASN A 22 -6.12 -25.48 9.01
CA ASN A 22 -6.89 -24.73 9.99
C ASN A 22 -7.26 -23.34 9.45
N CYS A 23 -8.34 -23.30 8.68
CA CYS A 23 -8.89 -22.09 8.06
C CYS A 23 -9.38 -21.01 9.03
N THR A 24 -9.36 -21.24 10.35
CA THR A 24 -9.72 -20.20 11.32
C THR A 24 -8.53 -19.31 11.68
N LYS A 25 -7.31 -19.65 11.24
CA LYS A 25 -6.10 -18.85 11.48
C LYS A 25 -6.18 -17.56 10.69
N MET A 26 -5.97 -16.42 11.38
CA MET A 26 -5.94 -15.13 10.72
C MET A 26 -4.68 -15.00 9.87
N PRO A 27 -4.78 -14.37 8.68
CA PRO A 27 -3.61 -14.11 7.86
C PRO A 27 -2.75 -12.98 8.43
N ILE A 28 -1.51 -12.87 7.95
CA ILE A 28 -0.59 -11.79 8.31
C ILE A 28 -0.54 -10.80 7.16
N TYR A 29 -1.00 -9.58 7.40
CA TYR A 29 -0.87 -8.47 6.46
C TYR A 29 0.41 -7.68 6.75
N VAL A 30 1.24 -7.45 5.74
CA VAL A 30 2.45 -6.60 5.82
C VAL A 30 2.37 -5.54 4.72
N ASP A 31 2.40 -4.27 5.11
CA ASP A 31 2.38 -3.15 4.16
C ASP A 31 3.70 -3.01 3.40
N ILE A 32 3.60 -2.61 2.13
CA ILE A 32 4.76 -2.29 1.28
C ILE A 32 4.75 -0.79 1.00
N HIS A 33 5.69 -0.07 1.61
CA HIS A 33 5.78 1.38 1.47
C HIS A 33 7.12 1.92 1.94
N LYS A 34 7.31 3.25 1.85
CA LYS A 34 8.53 3.93 2.26
C LYS A 34 8.61 4.05 3.79
N ARG A 35 9.60 3.40 4.40
CA ARG A 35 9.88 3.46 5.85
C ARG A 35 11.33 3.79 6.13
N ALA A 36 11.57 4.36 7.31
CA ALA A 36 12.92 4.43 7.87
C ALA A 36 13.37 3.01 8.21
N VAL A 37 14.58 2.66 7.78
CA VAL A 37 15.18 1.34 7.96
C VAL A 37 16.52 1.46 8.68
N HIS A 38 16.96 0.37 9.26
CA HIS A 38 18.19 0.30 10.07
C HIS A 38 19.42 0.69 9.23
N ASP A 39 20.25 1.58 9.80
CA ASP A 39 21.50 2.07 9.20
C ASP A 39 21.39 2.62 7.76
N SER A 40 20.22 3.16 7.38
CA SER A 40 19.99 3.85 6.11
C SER A 40 19.72 5.35 6.32
N PRO A 41 20.27 6.24 5.49
CA PRO A 41 20.00 7.68 5.57
C PRO A 41 18.67 8.08 4.93
N VAL A 42 17.98 7.17 4.24
CA VAL A 42 16.75 7.45 3.49
C VAL A 42 15.63 6.46 3.82
N PHE A 43 14.39 6.88 3.56
CA PHE A 43 13.25 5.98 3.54
C PHE A 43 13.31 5.06 2.32
N GLN A 44 13.11 3.77 2.52
CA GLN A 44 13.17 2.77 1.45
C GLN A 44 11.84 2.05 1.29
N TYR A 45 11.45 1.77 0.04
CA TYR A 45 10.19 1.12 -0.31
C TYR A 45 10.32 -0.39 -0.23
N GLY A 46 9.47 -1.05 0.55
CA GLY A 46 9.47 -2.50 0.67
C GLY A 46 8.53 -2.97 1.77
N SER A 47 8.46 -4.27 1.94
CA SER A 47 7.74 -4.96 3.01
C SER A 47 8.38 -4.64 4.34
N PHE A 48 7.63 -4.08 5.28
CA PHE A 48 8.19 -3.68 6.57
C PHE A 48 8.40 -4.89 7.49
N ILE A 49 9.65 -5.36 7.56
CA ILE A 49 10.03 -6.57 8.29
C ILE A 49 11.26 -6.25 9.13
N GLY A 50 11.20 -6.56 10.42
CA GLY A 50 12.34 -6.48 11.32
C GLY A 50 13.00 -7.83 11.52
N LEU A 51 14.24 -7.82 11.96
CA LEU A 51 14.94 -9.01 12.43
C LEU A 51 15.79 -8.71 13.66
N GLY A 52 15.98 -9.70 14.52
CA GLY A 52 16.88 -9.61 15.67
C GLY A 52 16.27 -9.14 16.98
N THR A 53 17.11 -9.24 18.02
CA THR A 53 16.82 -8.80 19.38
C THR A 53 18.03 -8.02 19.94
N PRO A 54 17.99 -6.67 20.03
CA PRO A 54 16.87 -5.78 19.65
C PRO A 54 16.55 -5.79 18.14
N ALA A 55 15.35 -5.34 17.80
CA ALA A 55 14.84 -5.35 16.43
C ALA A 55 15.58 -4.34 15.53
N GLN A 56 16.03 -4.80 14.37
CA GLN A 56 16.59 -4.00 13.30
C GLN A 56 15.59 -3.98 12.14
N ASN A 57 14.94 -2.84 11.91
CA ASN A 57 13.82 -2.74 10.96
C ASN A 57 14.29 -2.56 9.52
N GLN A 58 13.64 -3.23 8.57
CA GLN A 58 14.02 -3.27 7.16
C GLN A 58 12.81 -3.04 6.25
N SER A 59 13.08 -2.69 4.99
CA SER A 59 12.10 -2.59 3.91
C SER A 59 12.50 -3.53 2.79
N LEU A 60 11.89 -4.71 2.73
CA LEU A 60 12.33 -5.80 1.86
C LEU A 60 11.47 -5.90 0.60
N TRP A 61 12.09 -6.00 -0.57
CA TRP A 61 11.38 -6.17 -1.84
C TRP A 61 10.83 -7.60 -1.97
N PRO A 62 9.53 -7.81 -2.23
CA PRO A 62 9.01 -9.16 -2.45
C PRO A 62 9.65 -9.80 -3.70
N SER A 63 10.18 -11.02 -3.58
CA SER A 63 10.73 -11.78 -4.69
C SER A 63 9.93 -13.05 -4.94
N LEU A 64 9.24 -13.13 -6.08
CA LEU A 64 8.55 -14.34 -6.53
C LEU A 64 9.53 -15.45 -6.98
N GLN A 65 10.81 -15.11 -7.16
CA GLN A 65 11.84 -16.02 -7.64
C GLN A 65 12.65 -16.62 -6.49
N GLN A 66 13.06 -15.80 -5.51
CA GLN A 66 13.91 -16.22 -4.40
C GLN A 66 13.10 -16.92 -3.30
N ASN A 67 13.69 -17.94 -2.69
CA ASN A 67 13.09 -18.69 -1.60
C ASN A 67 13.51 -18.18 -0.22
N HIS A 68 14.74 -17.68 -0.09
CA HIS A 68 15.25 -17.15 1.18
C HIS A 68 14.90 -15.67 1.34
N THR A 69 14.53 -15.28 2.55
CA THR A 69 14.48 -13.86 2.92
C THR A 69 15.89 -13.38 3.20
N SER A 70 16.31 -12.33 2.52
CA SER A 70 17.70 -11.86 2.51
C SER A 70 17.83 -10.41 2.95
N PHE A 71 18.98 -10.09 3.54
CA PHE A 71 19.30 -8.80 4.14
C PHE A 71 20.70 -8.36 3.73
N ALA A 72 20.95 -7.05 3.65
CA ALA A 72 22.30 -6.54 3.45
C ALA A 72 23.10 -6.60 4.76
N SER A 73 24.33 -7.11 4.74
CA SER A 73 25.30 -6.79 5.78
C SER A 73 25.83 -5.37 5.64
N SER A 74 26.34 -4.79 6.71
CA SER A 74 27.01 -3.48 6.69
C SER A 74 28.24 -3.43 5.76
N ASP A 75 28.80 -4.58 5.38
CA ASP A 75 29.90 -4.68 4.43
C ASP A 75 29.44 -4.81 2.96
N TYR A 76 28.14 -5.03 2.70
CA TYR A 76 27.62 -5.26 1.34
C TYR A 76 28.01 -4.17 0.35
N CYS A 77 27.86 -2.90 0.76
CA CYS A 77 28.16 -1.76 -0.10
C CYS A 77 29.67 -1.55 -0.37
N LYS A 78 30.55 -2.26 0.32
CA LYS A 78 31.99 -2.24 0.03
C LYS A 78 32.34 -3.13 -1.16
N ASN A 79 31.53 -4.16 -1.43
CA ASN A 79 31.82 -5.23 -2.39
C ASN A 79 30.66 -5.41 -3.39
N THR A 80 30.17 -4.31 -3.97
CA THR A 80 29.03 -4.35 -4.92
C THR A 80 29.22 -3.37 -6.08
N THR A 81 28.55 -3.66 -7.20
CA THR A 81 28.42 -2.74 -8.34
C THR A 81 27.14 -1.91 -8.30
N LEU A 82 26.32 -2.06 -7.26
CA LEU A 82 25.02 -1.40 -7.13
C LEU A 82 25.18 0.12 -6.95
N LYS A 83 24.53 0.90 -7.82
CA LYS A 83 24.47 2.36 -7.69
C LYS A 83 23.65 2.75 -6.46
N ASN A 84 24.11 3.76 -5.72
CA ASN A 84 23.44 4.26 -4.51
C ASN A 84 23.14 3.15 -3.48
N CYS A 85 24.07 2.21 -3.32
CA CYS A 85 23.89 1.03 -2.48
C CYS A 85 23.45 1.38 -1.05
N ASP A 86 23.99 2.44 -0.45
CA ASP A 86 23.63 2.93 0.88
C ASP A 86 22.14 3.31 1.02
N ARG A 87 21.43 3.47 -0.09
CA ARG A 87 20.05 3.97 -0.18
C ARG A 87 19.07 2.99 -0.82
N SER A 88 19.54 1.83 -1.29
CA SER A 88 18.76 0.90 -2.12
C SER A 88 18.80 -0.56 -1.66
N THR A 89 19.37 -0.84 -0.48
CA THR A 89 19.56 -2.20 0.06
C THR A 89 18.36 -2.78 0.81
N GLY A 90 17.37 -1.97 1.16
CA GLY A 90 16.32 -2.32 2.11
C GLY A 90 16.68 -2.08 3.58
N GLY A 91 17.85 -1.51 3.84
CA GLY A 91 18.47 -1.36 5.17
C GLY A 91 19.57 -2.39 5.40
N PHE A 92 20.26 -2.27 6.54
CA PHE A 92 21.39 -3.14 6.88
C PHE A 92 21.14 -3.91 8.17
N PHE A 93 21.63 -5.14 8.21
CA PHE A 93 21.62 -6.01 9.37
C PHE A 93 23.03 -6.15 9.94
N ASN A 94 23.17 -5.89 11.24
CA ASN A 94 24.35 -6.21 12.02
C ASN A 94 24.06 -7.41 12.93
N SER A 95 24.59 -8.58 12.53
CA SER A 95 24.45 -9.82 13.29
C SER A 95 25.06 -9.78 14.69
N ARG A 96 26.07 -8.92 14.92
CA ARG A 96 26.72 -8.80 16.23
C ARG A 96 25.87 -8.09 17.27
N ASP A 97 24.91 -7.28 16.81
CA ASP A 97 24.02 -6.51 17.67
C ASP A 97 22.76 -7.30 18.03
N SER A 98 22.52 -8.44 17.38
CA SER A 98 21.38 -9.33 17.66
C SER A 98 21.79 -10.45 18.61
N THR A 99 21.06 -10.58 19.71
CA THR A 99 21.23 -11.69 20.67
C THR A 99 20.52 -12.98 20.24
N SER A 100 19.66 -12.92 19.21
CA SER A 100 18.89 -14.07 18.70
C SER A 100 19.43 -14.62 17.37
N PHE A 101 20.53 -14.07 16.85
CA PHE A 101 21.15 -14.54 15.63
C PHE A 101 22.03 -15.77 15.88
N GLU A 102 21.76 -16.86 15.18
CA GLU A 102 22.61 -18.06 15.17
C GLU A 102 23.10 -18.36 13.75
N LYS A 103 24.40 -18.19 13.51
CA LYS A 103 24.98 -18.47 12.20
C LYS A 103 24.93 -19.98 11.89
N ILE A 104 24.54 -20.34 10.67
CA ILE A 104 24.59 -21.71 10.18
C ILE A 104 25.76 -21.84 9.20
N ASP A 105 26.74 -22.67 9.56
CA ASP A 105 27.84 -23.00 8.65
C ASP A 105 27.42 -24.11 7.66
N ASN A 106 27.94 -24.05 6.43
CA ASN A 106 27.69 -25.04 5.36
C ASN A 106 26.21 -25.22 4.97
N PHE A 107 25.39 -24.18 5.13
CA PHE A 107 24.00 -24.21 4.69
C PHE A 107 23.92 -24.38 3.16
N GLN A 108 23.04 -25.27 2.71
CA GLN A 108 22.76 -25.42 1.28
C GLN A 108 21.58 -24.53 0.89
N THR A 109 21.85 -23.48 0.13
CA THR A 109 20.79 -22.60 -0.38
C THR A 109 19.81 -23.34 -1.29
N LEU A 110 18.58 -22.85 -1.33
CA LEU A 110 17.51 -23.29 -2.23
C LEU A 110 17.51 -22.47 -3.53
N ASP A 111 18.30 -21.39 -3.55
CA ASP A 111 18.40 -20.43 -4.64
C ASP A 111 19.72 -20.59 -5.41
N LYS A 112 20.27 -21.82 -5.48
CA LYS A 112 21.60 -22.11 -6.07
C LYS A 112 21.73 -21.64 -7.52
N ASP A 113 20.64 -21.70 -8.28
CA ASP A 113 20.61 -21.30 -9.69
C ASP A 113 20.40 -19.78 -9.88
N GLN A 114 20.36 -19.00 -8.79
CA GLN A 114 20.06 -17.56 -8.77
C GLN A 114 21.22 -16.74 -8.19
N ASP A 115 22.45 -17.03 -8.66
CA ASP A 115 23.75 -16.54 -8.17
C ASP A 115 23.93 -15.01 -8.35
N THR A 116 23.17 -14.23 -7.57
CA THR A 116 23.00 -12.77 -7.72
C THR A 116 23.69 -11.99 -6.61
N PHE A 117 23.88 -12.61 -5.45
CA PHE A 117 24.72 -12.15 -4.36
C PHE A 117 25.28 -13.34 -3.57
N SER A 118 26.35 -13.08 -2.82
CA SER A 118 26.99 -14.05 -1.93
C SER A 118 26.95 -13.54 -0.49
N GLY A 119 26.71 -14.45 0.44
CA GLY A 119 26.55 -14.15 1.86
C GLY A 119 26.69 -15.38 2.73
N PHE A 120 26.20 -15.28 3.96
CA PHE A 120 26.12 -16.38 4.90
C PHE A 120 24.69 -16.55 5.40
N PHE A 121 24.38 -17.74 5.89
CA PHE A 121 23.06 -18.07 6.41
C PHE A 121 23.07 -18.10 7.93
N GLY A 122 21.89 -17.88 8.51
CA GLY A 122 21.66 -18.04 9.94
C GLY A 122 20.18 -18.17 10.27
N GLN A 123 19.91 -18.55 11.51
CA GLN A 123 18.58 -18.48 12.10
C GLN A 123 18.42 -17.17 12.86
N GLU A 124 17.26 -16.57 12.72
CA GLU A 124 16.92 -15.32 13.39
C GLU A 124 15.41 -15.27 13.72
N THR A 125 15.05 -14.43 14.70
CA THR A 125 13.66 -14.04 14.92
C THR A 125 13.27 -12.92 13.97
N LEU A 126 12.39 -13.23 13.01
CA LEU A 126 11.77 -12.26 12.13
C LEU A 126 10.56 -11.61 12.80
N ARG A 127 10.31 -10.35 12.44
CA ARG A 127 9.18 -9.54 12.92
C ARG A 127 8.42 -9.03 11.71
N LEU A 128 7.26 -9.61 11.46
CA LEU A 128 6.35 -9.14 10.41
C LEU A 128 5.47 -8.05 11.00
N TYR A 129 5.68 -6.81 10.57
CA TYR A 129 4.89 -5.67 11.05
C TYR A 129 3.59 -5.56 10.27
N THR A 130 2.49 -5.39 10.99
CA THR A 130 1.16 -5.16 10.41
C THR A 130 0.73 -3.74 10.74
N HIS A 131 0.41 -3.00 9.68
CA HIS A 131 -0.05 -1.61 9.78
C HIS A 131 -1.20 -1.38 8.81
N TYR A 132 -2.42 -1.22 9.34
CA TYR A 132 -3.60 -1.03 8.52
C TYR A 132 -3.77 0.42 8.05
N PHE A 133 -3.37 1.39 8.87
CA PHE A 133 -3.45 2.82 8.59
C PHE A 133 -2.20 3.52 9.07
N GLU A 134 -1.78 4.58 8.36
CA GLU A 134 -0.53 5.30 8.66
C GLU A 134 -0.40 5.84 10.10
N ASN A 135 -1.53 6.04 10.78
CA ASN A 135 -1.61 6.64 12.12
C ASN A 135 -1.82 5.62 13.26
N ASP A 136 -2.01 4.34 12.96
CA ASP A 136 -2.26 3.31 13.97
C ASP A 136 -0.95 2.71 14.50
N GLY A 137 -0.96 2.17 15.73
CA GLY A 137 0.19 1.44 16.24
C GLY A 137 0.40 0.15 15.46
N ALA A 138 1.62 -0.11 14.98
CA ALA A 138 1.95 -1.36 14.31
C ALA A 138 1.84 -2.55 15.27
N SER A 139 1.13 -3.60 14.89
CA SER A 139 1.25 -4.90 15.54
C SER A 139 2.40 -5.68 14.91
N GLN A 140 2.90 -6.71 15.61
CA GLN A 140 3.98 -7.55 15.11
C GLN A 140 3.63 -9.02 15.29
N THR A 141 3.96 -9.81 14.27
CA THR A 141 3.99 -11.27 14.36
C THR A 141 5.45 -11.73 14.38
N LEU A 142 5.82 -12.49 15.40
CA LEU A 142 7.17 -13.02 15.53
C LEU A 142 7.25 -14.39 14.88
N VAL A 143 8.29 -14.61 14.07
CA VAL A 143 8.61 -15.91 13.49
C VAL A 143 9.99 -16.29 13.99
N HIS A 144 10.05 -17.24 14.92
CA HIS A 144 11.30 -17.63 15.56
C HIS A 144 12.09 -18.60 14.69
N ASN A 145 13.42 -18.58 14.84
CA ASN A 145 14.35 -19.51 14.19
C ASN A 145 14.18 -19.61 12.66
N SER A 146 13.81 -18.50 12.02
CA SER A 146 13.63 -18.49 10.57
C SER A 146 14.97 -18.39 9.87
N THR A 147 15.13 -19.18 8.80
CA THR A 147 16.38 -19.19 8.04
C THR A 147 16.44 -17.99 7.10
N VAL A 148 17.47 -17.16 7.29
CA VAL A 148 17.70 -15.93 6.52
C VAL A 148 19.08 -15.95 5.88
N GLU A 149 19.22 -15.20 4.79
CA GLU A 149 20.51 -14.93 4.16
C GLU A 149 20.99 -13.51 4.47
N VAL A 150 22.27 -13.38 4.80
CA VAL A 150 22.92 -12.09 5.03
C VAL A 150 23.96 -11.86 3.94
N ALA A 151 23.60 -11.04 2.97
CA ALA A 151 24.42 -10.76 1.79
C ALA A 151 25.63 -9.88 2.14
N GLN A 152 26.80 -10.26 1.63
CA GLN A 152 28.07 -9.55 1.84
C GLN A 152 28.67 -8.94 0.57
N SER A 153 28.23 -9.42 -0.59
CA SER A 153 28.64 -8.89 -1.90
C SER A 153 27.63 -9.29 -2.96
N GLY A 154 27.51 -8.55 -4.06
CA GLY A 154 26.58 -8.89 -5.14
C GLY A 154 26.35 -7.74 -6.12
N SER A 155 25.47 -7.97 -7.09
CA SER A 155 25.15 -6.98 -8.14
C SER A 155 23.71 -6.46 -8.11
N ILE A 156 22.86 -6.99 -7.22
CA ILE A 156 21.45 -6.59 -7.08
C ILE A 156 21.15 -6.02 -5.70
N THR A 157 19.94 -5.50 -5.48
CA THR A 157 19.47 -5.15 -4.14
C THR A 157 19.27 -6.44 -3.31
N PRO A 158 19.92 -6.57 -2.13
CA PRO A 158 19.85 -7.80 -1.32
C PRO A 158 18.66 -7.85 -0.36
N GLY A 159 18.02 -6.72 0.00
CA GLY A 159 16.88 -6.71 0.92
C GLY A 159 15.63 -7.25 0.24
N ARG A 160 15.34 -8.55 0.44
CA ARG A 160 14.28 -9.26 -0.27
C ARG A 160 13.50 -10.19 0.63
N VAL A 161 12.19 -10.27 0.39
CA VAL A 161 11.33 -11.28 0.99
C VAL A 161 11.22 -12.43 0.00
N GLY A 162 11.85 -13.56 0.32
CA GLY A 162 11.77 -14.75 -0.51
C GLY A 162 10.39 -15.37 -0.43
N VAL A 163 9.62 -15.27 -1.51
CA VAL A 163 8.27 -15.84 -1.66
C VAL A 163 8.18 -16.77 -2.88
N GLY A 164 9.31 -17.36 -3.28
CA GLY A 164 9.38 -18.45 -4.25
C GLY A 164 8.62 -19.70 -3.79
N SER A 165 8.55 -20.71 -4.67
CA SER A 165 7.78 -21.95 -4.45
C SER A 165 8.22 -22.74 -3.22
N SER A 166 9.45 -22.56 -2.77
CA SER A 166 10.05 -23.21 -1.60
C SER A 166 10.44 -22.20 -0.51
N SER A 167 9.70 -21.09 -0.41
CA SER A 167 9.94 -20.01 0.56
C SER A 167 10.16 -20.53 1.99
N THR A 168 11.30 -20.17 2.58
CA THR A 168 11.60 -20.54 3.97
C THR A 168 10.67 -19.85 4.95
N LEU A 169 10.39 -18.56 4.74
CA LEU A 169 9.48 -17.78 5.58
C LEU A 169 8.08 -18.39 5.60
N ILE A 170 7.50 -18.70 4.44
CA ILE A 170 6.15 -19.28 4.35
C ILE A 170 6.13 -20.66 5.03
N ARG A 171 7.16 -21.49 4.79
CA ARG A 171 7.28 -22.79 5.44
C ARG A 171 7.36 -22.67 6.96
N ASP A 172 8.13 -21.73 7.48
CA ASP A 172 8.29 -21.51 8.92
C ASP A 172 6.99 -21.01 9.56
N LEU A 173 6.25 -20.14 8.88
CA LEU A 173 4.92 -19.67 9.29
C LEU A 173 3.90 -20.81 9.40
N VAL A 174 3.91 -21.75 8.44
CA VAL A 174 3.06 -22.95 8.48
C VAL A 174 3.52 -23.91 9.58
N ALA A 175 4.82 -24.17 9.68
CA ALA A 175 5.39 -25.10 10.65
C ALA A 175 5.16 -24.65 12.12
N GLN A 176 5.10 -23.33 12.35
CA GLN A 176 4.79 -22.74 13.65
C GLN A 176 3.29 -22.55 13.91
N ASP A 177 2.41 -23.06 13.04
CA ASP A 177 0.94 -22.95 13.14
C ASP A 177 0.46 -21.48 13.25
N ILE A 178 1.15 -20.57 12.57
CA ILE A 178 0.82 -19.14 12.54
C ILE A 178 -0.21 -18.84 11.45
N ILE A 179 -0.04 -19.45 10.26
CA ILE A 179 -0.95 -19.29 9.12
C ILE A 179 -1.64 -20.62 8.75
N ALA A 180 -2.79 -20.53 8.06
CA ALA A 180 -3.62 -21.69 7.75
C ALA A 180 -2.97 -22.69 6.78
N GLY A 181 -2.10 -22.23 5.88
CA GLY A 181 -1.45 -23.04 4.86
C GLY A 181 -0.44 -22.22 4.06
N ALA A 182 0.24 -22.87 3.12
CA ALA A 182 1.26 -22.23 2.28
C ALA A 182 0.63 -21.39 1.16
N THR A 183 -0.04 -20.31 1.55
CA THR A 183 -0.69 -19.35 0.65
C THR A 183 -0.11 -17.95 0.85
N TYR A 184 -0.06 -17.17 -0.24
CA TYR A 184 0.53 -15.83 -0.24
C TYR A 184 -0.18 -14.94 -1.25
N SER A 185 -0.35 -13.66 -0.94
CA SER A 185 -0.91 -12.70 -1.90
C SER A 185 -0.11 -11.42 -1.95
N LEU A 186 -0.01 -10.85 -3.15
CA LEU A 186 0.80 -9.69 -3.47
C LEU A 186 -0.02 -8.66 -4.25
N TYR A 187 0.00 -7.44 -3.72
CA TYR A 187 -0.17 -6.22 -4.50
C TYR A 187 1.12 -5.44 -4.42
N ILE A 188 1.87 -5.31 -5.52
CA ILE A 188 3.19 -4.65 -5.45
C ILE A 188 3.08 -3.14 -5.22
N GLY A 189 1.94 -2.54 -5.56
CA GLY A 189 1.73 -1.10 -5.50
C GLY A 189 2.52 -0.35 -6.59
N HIS A 190 2.58 0.97 -6.45
CA HIS A 190 3.30 1.83 -7.40
C HIS A 190 3.98 3.02 -6.71
N GLY A 191 4.28 2.89 -5.41
CA GLY A 191 4.92 3.91 -4.57
C GLY A 191 6.45 3.96 -4.66
N PHE A 192 7.06 3.13 -5.51
CA PHE A 192 8.50 3.10 -5.75
C PHE A 192 8.89 3.98 -6.94
N GLU A 193 10.15 4.40 -6.99
CA GLU A 193 10.64 5.48 -7.87
C GLU A 193 10.36 5.21 -9.36
N ARG A 194 10.63 4.00 -9.83
CA ARG A 194 10.46 3.61 -11.24
C ARG A 194 9.00 3.65 -11.71
N ALA A 195 8.05 3.35 -10.82
CA ALA A 195 6.60 3.43 -11.10
C ALA A 195 6.04 4.85 -10.96
N GLY A 196 6.66 5.70 -10.13
CA GLY A 196 6.37 7.13 -10.06
C GLY A 196 5.03 7.52 -9.42
N GLY A 197 4.30 6.58 -8.81
CA GLY A 197 3.06 6.90 -8.11
C GLY A 197 3.20 6.90 -6.58
N VAL A 198 2.06 6.86 -5.89
CA VAL A 198 1.98 7.04 -4.42
C VAL A 198 1.23 5.93 -3.69
N VAL A 199 0.75 4.91 -4.42
CA VAL A 199 -0.02 3.84 -3.80
C VAL A 199 0.90 2.78 -3.23
N ASN A 200 0.70 2.51 -1.96
CA ASN A 200 1.39 1.47 -1.21
C ASN A 200 0.93 0.08 -1.64
N GLY A 201 1.86 -0.86 -1.65
CA GLY A 201 1.58 -2.27 -1.87
C GLY A 201 1.24 -2.99 -0.57
N SER A 202 1.03 -4.30 -0.67
CA SER A 202 0.78 -5.16 0.47
C SER A 202 1.15 -6.61 0.16
N ASN A 203 1.69 -7.28 1.16
CA ASN A 203 1.80 -8.73 1.23
C ASN A 203 0.75 -9.28 2.19
N VAL A 204 0.20 -10.45 1.89
CA VAL A 204 -0.64 -11.19 2.82
C VAL A 204 -0.16 -12.64 2.88
N PHE A 205 0.36 -13.07 4.02
CA PHE A 205 0.77 -14.45 4.25
C PHE A 205 -0.39 -15.24 4.86
N GLY A 206 -0.68 -16.43 4.30
CA GLY A 206 -1.81 -17.25 4.71
C GLY A 206 -3.18 -16.72 4.29
N GLY A 207 -3.21 -15.71 3.42
CA GLY A 207 -4.40 -14.91 3.15
C GLY A 207 -4.33 -14.06 1.90
N TYR A 208 -5.38 -13.29 1.72
CA TYR A 208 -5.50 -12.24 0.72
C TYR A 208 -6.29 -11.04 1.27
N ASP A 209 -6.13 -9.85 0.70
CA ASP A 209 -6.94 -8.67 1.01
C ASP A 209 -8.14 -8.64 0.05
N SER A 210 -9.33 -9.02 0.54
CA SER A 210 -10.55 -9.09 -0.29
C SER A 210 -10.95 -7.72 -0.84
N GLY A 211 -10.47 -6.62 -0.25
CA GLY A 211 -10.72 -5.26 -0.74
C GLY A 211 -9.77 -4.80 -1.84
N ARG A 212 -8.74 -5.59 -2.17
CA ARG A 212 -7.66 -5.20 -3.07
C ARG A 212 -7.86 -5.65 -4.51
N PHE A 213 -8.93 -6.37 -4.81
CA PHE A 213 -9.24 -6.80 -6.16
C PHE A 213 -10.75 -6.82 -6.42
N THR A 214 -11.10 -6.88 -7.70
CA THR A 214 -12.49 -6.95 -8.17
C THR A 214 -12.67 -8.06 -9.20
N GLY A 215 -13.90 -8.54 -9.32
CA GLY A 215 -14.25 -9.60 -10.24
C GLY A 215 -13.85 -10.98 -9.72
N GLU A 216 -14.07 -11.98 -10.58
CA GLU A 216 -13.71 -13.37 -10.32
C GLU A 216 -12.21 -13.57 -10.60
N PRO A 217 -11.42 -14.13 -9.66
CA PRO A 217 -10.03 -14.42 -9.92
C PRO A 217 -9.84 -15.52 -10.97
N HIS A 218 -8.95 -15.26 -11.91
CA HIS A 218 -8.55 -16.20 -12.96
C HIS A 218 -7.47 -17.14 -12.45
N LYS A 219 -7.69 -18.45 -12.58
CA LYS A 219 -6.81 -19.50 -12.04
C LYS A 219 -5.83 -20.02 -13.09
N TYR A 220 -4.56 -20.13 -12.71
CA TYR A 220 -3.47 -20.62 -13.55
C TYR A 220 -2.64 -21.68 -12.81
N PRO A 221 -2.17 -22.72 -13.50
CA PRO A 221 -1.22 -23.67 -12.94
C PRO A 221 0.18 -23.05 -12.84
N MET A 222 0.92 -23.37 -11.78
CA MET A 222 2.33 -23.03 -11.66
C MET A 222 3.19 -24.06 -12.41
N ASN A 223 4.21 -23.58 -13.13
CA ASN A 223 5.26 -24.39 -13.71
C ASN A 223 6.49 -24.43 -12.78
N ILE A 224 6.49 -25.37 -11.84
CA ILE A 224 7.55 -25.53 -10.83
C ILE A 224 8.92 -25.95 -11.39
N ALA A 225 9.03 -26.24 -12.68
CA ALA A 225 10.31 -26.46 -13.35
C ALA A 225 11.06 -25.14 -13.63
N ASN A 226 10.35 -24.02 -13.66
CA ASN A 226 10.91 -22.69 -13.88
C ASN A 226 11.29 -22.03 -12.55
N ALA A 227 12.35 -21.22 -12.56
CA ALA A 227 12.71 -20.39 -11.40
C ALA A 227 11.61 -19.39 -11.03
N ASN A 228 10.90 -18.83 -12.01
CA ASN A 228 9.64 -18.12 -11.81
C ASN A 228 8.49 -19.08 -12.15
N PRO A 229 7.81 -19.68 -11.15
CA PRO A 229 6.84 -20.72 -11.41
C PRO A 229 5.50 -20.18 -11.95
N MET A 230 5.25 -18.88 -11.84
CA MET A 230 3.99 -18.26 -12.25
C MET A 230 4.12 -17.75 -13.68
N SER A 231 3.41 -18.38 -14.61
CA SER A 231 3.46 -18.04 -16.04
C SER A 231 2.05 -18.00 -16.64
N VAL A 232 1.86 -17.09 -17.59
CA VAL A 232 0.59 -16.94 -18.32
C VAL A 232 0.84 -16.93 -19.81
N ARG A 233 -0.17 -17.31 -20.60
CA ARG A 233 -0.11 -17.22 -22.06
C ARG A 233 -0.76 -15.94 -22.54
N VAL A 234 0.04 -15.09 -23.19
CA VAL A 234 -0.37 -13.82 -23.77
C VAL A 234 -0.90 -14.08 -25.18
N LYS A 235 -2.15 -13.71 -25.40
CA LYS A 235 -2.86 -13.85 -26.66
C LYS A 235 -2.76 -12.61 -27.53
N ASP A 236 -2.81 -11.43 -26.92
CA ASP A 236 -2.74 -10.17 -27.66
C ASP A 236 -2.22 -9.04 -26.78
N ILE A 237 -1.69 -8.00 -27.43
CA ILE A 237 -1.36 -6.72 -26.80
C ILE A 237 -1.94 -5.63 -27.68
N VAL A 238 -2.89 -4.88 -27.13
CA VAL A 238 -3.66 -3.86 -27.86
C VAL A 238 -3.30 -2.48 -27.34
N ILE A 239 -2.94 -1.58 -28.24
CA ILE A 239 -2.70 -0.16 -27.94
C ILE A 239 -3.93 0.63 -28.36
N THR A 240 -4.45 1.45 -27.47
CA THR A 240 -5.48 2.44 -27.80
C THR A 240 -4.82 3.77 -28.12
N GLY A 241 -5.09 4.33 -29.30
CA GLY A 241 -4.51 5.59 -29.77
C GLY A 241 -4.97 6.81 -28.95
N SER A 242 -4.05 7.77 -28.80
CA SER A 242 -4.25 9.00 -28.01
C SER A 242 -5.27 9.98 -28.60
N THR A 243 -5.48 9.97 -29.92
CA THR A 243 -6.23 11.01 -30.65
C THR A 243 -7.53 10.53 -31.27
N ASP A 244 -7.62 9.25 -31.60
CA ASP A 244 -8.73 8.64 -32.34
C ASP A 244 -9.40 7.49 -31.57
N ASN A 245 -8.88 7.12 -30.39
CA ASN A 245 -9.26 5.92 -29.63
C ASN A 245 -9.26 4.65 -30.49
N SER A 246 -8.45 4.60 -31.55
CA SER A 246 -8.35 3.40 -32.38
C SER A 246 -7.59 2.32 -31.63
N ASN A 247 -8.08 1.09 -31.69
CA ASN A 247 -7.42 -0.05 -31.08
C ASN A 247 -6.53 -0.73 -32.12
N THR A 248 -5.23 -0.75 -31.87
CA THR A 248 -4.23 -1.42 -32.70
C THR A 248 -3.66 -2.61 -31.96
N SER A 249 -3.87 -3.82 -32.49
CA SER A 249 -3.22 -5.03 -31.98
C SER A 249 -1.77 -5.09 -32.48
N LEU A 250 -0.82 -5.30 -31.57
CA LEU A 250 0.58 -5.54 -31.92
C LEU A 250 0.81 -6.90 -32.60
N PHE A 251 -0.21 -7.75 -32.68
CA PHE A 251 -0.15 -9.06 -33.34
C PHE A 251 -0.71 -8.99 -34.77
N ASP A 252 -1.35 -7.88 -35.17
CA ASP A 252 -2.02 -7.74 -36.46
C ASP A 252 -1.03 -7.55 -37.62
N ASN A 253 -0.91 -8.58 -38.46
CA ASN A 253 -0.05 -8.57 -39.63
C ASN A 253 -0.57 -7.70 -40.79
N ASN A 254 -1.82 -7.23 -40.75
CA ASN A 254 -2.32 -6.25 -41.73
C ASN A 254 -1.83 -4.84 -41.40
N VAL A 255 -1.65 -4.53 -40.12
CA VAL A 255 -1.06 -3.26 -39.65
C VAL A 255 0.47 -3.33 -39.75
N PHE A 256 1.06 -4.43 -39.31
CA PHE A 256 2.51 -4.65 -39.31
C PHE A 256 2.92 -5.60 -40.43
N THR A 257 3.02 -5.07 -41.65
CA THR A 257 3.30 -5.83 -42.89
C THR A 257 4.65 -6.56 -42.93
N ASP A 258 5.55 -6.25 -42.00
CA ASP A 258 6.83 -6.95 -41.84
C ASP A 258 6.61 -8.39 -41.29
N MET A 259 5.43 -8.66 -40.71
CA MET A 259 4.99 -9.97 -40.28
C MET A 259 4.36 -10.75 -41.43
N LYS A 260 4.92 -11.92 -41.77
CA LYS A 260 4.35 -12.80 -42.80
C LYS A 260 3.00 -13.41 -42.37
N SER A 261 2.82 -13.62 -41.08
CA SER A 261 1.61 -14.16 -40.45
C SER A 261 1.40 -13.48 -39.10
N ARG A 262 0.18 -13.60 -38.54
CA ARG A 262 -0.08 -13.20 -37.15
C ARG A 262 0.95 -13.84 -36.21
N ALA A 263 1.42 -13.09 -35.22
CA ALA A 263 2.28 -13.62 -34.19
C ALA A 263 1.57 -14.73 -33.40
N GLU A 264 2.36 -15.71 -32.95
CA GLU A 264 1.89 -16.78 -32.09
C GLU A 264 1.72 -16.27 -30.65
N ASP A 265 0.76 -16.87 -29.95
CA ASP A 265 0.53 -16.63 -28.53
C ASP A 265 1.70 -17.22 -27.72
N PHE A 266 2.26 -16.46 -26.79
CA PHE A 266 3.51 -16.81 -26.10
C PHE A 266 3.34 -16.93 -24.59
N GLU A 267 4.15 -17.78 -23.96
CA GLU A 267 4.23 -17.86 -22.50
C GLU A 267 5.11 -16.74 -21.96
N ALA A 268 4.61 -16.01 -20.97
CA ALA A 268 5.34 -14.99 -20.23
C ALA A 268 5.38 -15.33 -18.74
N GLN A 269 6.58 -15.29 -18.16
CA GLN A 269 6.78 -15.48 -16.72
C GLN A 269 6.46 -14.18 -15.98
N ILE A 270 5.70 -14.27 -14.90
CA ILE A 270 5.43 -13.12 -14.02
C ILE A 270 6.62 -12.98 -13.07
N THR A 271 7.16 -11.77 -12.94
CA THR A 271 8.36 -11.54 -12.13
C THR A 271 8.35 -10.21 -11.40
N THR A 272 8.92 -10.22 -10.19
CA THR A 272 9.23 -9.04 -9.39
C THR A 272 10.64 -8.51 -9.63
N GLU A 273 11.45 -9.21 -10.43
CA GLU A 273 12.89 -8.97 -10.58
C GLU A 273 13.23 -7.87 -11.59
N GLN A 274 12.27 -7.49 -12.41
CA GLN A 274 12.39 -6.38 -13.34
C GLN A 274 11.10 -5.57 -13.41
N PHE A 275 11.24 -4.29 -13.69
CA PHE A 275 10.11 -3.42 -13.93
C PHE A 275 9.45 -3.61 -15.31
N PRO A 276 10.20 -3.52 -16.43
CA PRO A 276 9.58 -3.56 -17.75
C PRO A 276 9.15 -4.97 -18.15
N PHE A 277 8.40 -5.06 -19.24
CA PHE A 277 8.03 -6.30 -19.92
C PHE A 277 9.16 -6.74 -20.85
N SER A 278 9.46 -8.04 -20.88
CA SER A 278 10.22 -8.66 -21.97
C SER A 278 9.24 -9.33 -22.92
N LEU A 279 9.08 -8.77 -24.12
CA LEU A 279 8.16 -9.28 -25.13
C LEU A 279 8.95 -9.93 -26.28
N PRO A 280 8.31 -10.80 -27.10
CA PRO A 280 8.95 -11.35 -28.30
C PRO A 280 9.47 -10.24 -29.22
N TYR A 281 10.60 -10.48 -29.87
CA TYR A 281 11.29 -9.50 -30.72
C TYR A 281 10.33 -8.78 -31.66
N GLN A 282 9.54 -9.54 -32.44
CA GLN A 282 8.60 -8.96 -33.41
C GLN A 282 7.54 -8.05 -32.77
N ILE A 283 7.01 -8.43 -31.60
CA ILE A 283 6.02 -7.63 -30.87
C ILE A 283 6.65 -6.33 -30.36
N THR A 284 7.88 -6.40 -29.86
CA THR A 284 8.67 -5.22 -29.47
C THR A 284 8.94 -4.31 -30.66
N GLN A 285 9.29 -4.84 -31.83
CA GLN A 285 9.48 -4.03 -33.04
C GLN A 285 8.18 -3.35 -33.50
N ASN A 286 7.04 -4.04 -33.39
CA ASN A 286 5.73 -3.47 -33.71
C ASN A 286 5.39 -2.31 -32.77
N PHE A 287 5.66 -2.46 -31.46
CA PHE A 287 5.52 -1.38 -30.49
C PHE A 287 6.40 -0.17 -30.84
N ILE A 288 7.68 -0.41 -31.15
CA ILE A 288 8.63 0.64 -31.56
C ILE A 288 8.13 1.39 -32.80
N LYS A 289 7.69 0.65 -33.82
CA LYS A 289 7.19 1.22 -35.08
C LYS A 289 5.90 2.01 -34.90
N HIS A 290 4.98 1.52 -34.07
CA HIS A 290 3.68 2.14 -33.86
C HIS A 290 3.76 3.44 -33.05
N LEU A 291 4.56 3.46 -31.98
CA LEU A 291 4.67 4.61 -31.08
C LEU A 291 5.93 5.47 -31.28
N GLY A 292 6.79 5.13 -32.24
CA GLY A 292 8.04 5.84 -32.49
C GLY A 292 9.02 5.77 -31.31
N ALA A 293 9.04 4.63 -30.61
CA ALA A 293 9.86 4.45 -29.42
C ALA A 293 11.36 4.37 -29.76
N GLU A 294 12.21 4.79 -28.83
CA GLU A 294 13.67 4.74 -28.94
C GLU A 294 14.28 3.99 -27.74
N LYS A 295 15.49 3.46 -27.92
CA LYS A 295 16.23 2.79 -26.84
C LYS A 295 16.58 3.82 -25.75
N ASP A 296 16.33 3.47 -24.49
CA ASP A 296 16.80 4.21 -23.32
C ASP A 296 17.40 3.22 -22.31
N ASN A 297 18.30 3.70 -21.46
CA ASN A 297 18.85 2.88 -20.39
C ASN A 297 19.07 3.68 -19.10
N ARG A 298 18.22 4.69 -18.85
CA ARG A 298 18.30 5.53 -17.66
C ARG A 298 18.22 4.71 -16.38
N TRP A 299 17.38 3.67 -16.39
CA TRP A 299 17.13 2.80 -15.24
C TRP A 299 17.99 1.55 -15.20
N GLY A 300 18.84 1.29 -16.21
CA GLY A 300 19.62 0.05 -16.28
C GLY A 300 18.79 -1.19 -16.65
N ASP A 301 17.57 -1.01 -17.15
CA ASP A 301 16.59 -2.07 -17.45
C ASP A 301 16.26 -2.17 -18.95
N ASN A 302 17.01 -1.47 -19.82
CA ASN A 302 16.81 -1.40 -21.27
C ASN A 302 15.39 -0.99 -21.71
N SER A 303 14.67 -0.23 -20.87
CA SER A 303 13.35 0.29 -21.21
C SER A 303 13.36 1.15 -22.49
N LEU A 304 12.34 1.01 -23.31
CA LEU A 304 12.08 1.92 -24.42
C LEU A 304 11.52 3.24 -23.91
N LYS A 305 11.76 4.32 -24.66
CA LYS A 305 11.27 5.66 -24.37
C LYS A 305 10.46 6.20 -25.56
N LEU A 306 9.37 6.91 -25.29
CA LEU A 306 8.58 7.57 -26.33
C LEU A 306 9.11 8.99 -26.58
N LYS A 307 9.13 9.39 -27.86
CA LYS A 307 9.49 10.76 -28.26
C LYS A 307 8.38 11.74 -27.96
N ASP A 308 7.15 11.35 -28.28
CA ASP A 308 5.95 12.15 -28.11
C ASP A 308 5.21 11.78 -26.82
N SER A 309 4.38 12.69 -26.34
CA SER A 309 3.46 12.41 -25.24
C SER A 309 2.43 11.36 -25.66
N PHE A 310 2.21 10.36 -24.81
CA PHE A 310 1.24 9.30 -25.03
C PHE A 310 0.11 9.40 -24.00
N SER A 311 -1.14 9.44 -24.45
CA SER A 311 -2.33 9.51 -23.60
C SER A 311 -3.28 8.32 -23.82
N GLY A 312 -2.82 7.31 -24.55
CA GLY A 312 -3.54 6.08 -24.82
C GLY A 312 -3.38 5.04 -23.70
N THR A 313 -3.88 3.83 -23.95
CA THR A 313 -3.71 2.69 -23.03
C THR A 313 -3.07 1.51 -23.74
N LEU A 314 -2.58 0.55 -22.97
CA LEU A 314 -2.06 -0.71 -23.46
C LEU A 314 -2.76 -1.83 -22.69
N THR A 315 -3.44 -2.69 -23.40
CA THR A 315 -4.18 -3.82 -22.82
C THR A 315 -3.48 -5.11 -23.18
N ILE A 316 -3.10 -5.89 -22.17
CA ILE A 316 -2.60 -7.27 -22.33
C ILE A 316 -3.79 -8.19 -22.22
N VAL A 317 -4.00 -9.03 -23.23
CA VAL A 317 -5.08 -10.03 -23.27
C VAL A 317 -4.46 -11.41 -23.14
N LEU A 318 -4.92 -12.17 -22.15
CA LEU A 318 -4.50 -13.55 -21.92
C LEU A 318 -5.43 -14.54 -22.64
N GLU A 319 -4.97 -15.77 -22.80
CA GLU A 319 -5.70 -16.80 -23.56
C GLU A 319 -7.07 -17.17 -22.98
N ASP A 320 -7.22 -17.10 -21.65
CA ASP A 320 -8.46 -17.39 -20.93
C ASP A 320 -9.47 -16.23 -20.97
N GLY A 321 -9.11 -15.12 -21.61
CA GLY A 321 -9.93 -13.92 -21.73
C GLY A 321 -9.71 -12.89 -20.63
N PHE A 322 -8.82 -13.13 -19.66
CA PHE A 322 -8.41 -12.09 -18.71
C PHE A 322 -7.68 -10.97 -19.44
N SER A 323 -8.09 -9.73 -19.23
CA SER A 323 -7.49 -8.55 -19.87
C SER A 323 -7.11 -7.51 -18.84
N ILE A 324 -5.89 -7.00 -18.92
CA ILE A 324 -5.37 -5.98 -18.02
C ILE A 324 -4.94 -4.76 -18.82
N THR A 325 -5.52 -3.61 -18.48
CA THR A 325 -5.25 -2.33 -19.12
C THR A 325 -4.29 -1.50 -18.28
N LEU A 326 -3.13 -1.19 -18.84
CA LEU A 326 -2.20 -0.21 -18.30
C LEU A 326 -2.67 1.19 -18.70
N PRO A 327 -2.90 2.09 -17.74
CA PRO A 327 -3.28 3.45 -18.03
C PRO A 327 -2.05 4.28 -18.49
N PRO A 328 -2.25 5.46 -19.10
CA PRO A 328 -1.16 6.26 -19.66
C PRO A 328 -0.07 6.59 -18.64
N GLU A 329 -0.44 6.81 -17.37
CA GLU A 329 0.49 7.18 -16.29
C GLU A 329 1.49 6.06 -15.97
N VAL A 330 1.15 4.81 -16.31
CA VAL A 330 2.05 3.65 -16.17
C VAL A 330 2.88 3.46 -17.44
N LEU A 331 2.33 3.83 -18.60
CA LEU A 331 2.97 3.65 -19.91
C LEU A 331 4.00 4.73 -20.24
N VAL A 332 3.86 5.92 -19.68
CA VAL A 332 4.82 7.00 -19.79
C VAL A 332 4.98 7.69 -18.44
N ASN A 333 6.16 7.54 -17.84
CA ASN A 333 6.52 8.34 -16.67
C ASN A 333 6.89 9.78 -17.07
N ALA A 334 7.25 10.64 -16.10
CA ALA A 334 7.69 12.02 -16.37
C ALA A 334 8.93 12.12 -17.30
N SER A 335 9.66 11.03 -17.52
CA SER A 335 10.78 10.93 -18.47
C SER A 335 10.42 10.28 -19.80
N ASN A 336 9.12 10.02 -20.05
CA ASN A 336 8.56 9.28 -21.19
C ASN A 336 9.11 7.85 -21.35
N ILE A 337 9.63 7.25 -20.28
CA ILE A 337 10.17 5.88 -20.31
C ILE A 337 9.03 4.90 -20.07
N THR A 338 8.90 3.94 -20.99
CA THR A 338 7.83 2.95 -21.03
C THR A 338 8.13 1.74 -20.14
N PRO A 339 7.12 0.92 -19.81
CA PRO A 339 7.31 -0.37 -19.15
C PRO A 339 7.59 -1.50 -20.15
N ILE A 340 8.12 -1.22 -21.35
CA ILE A 340 8.50 -2.25 -22.33
C ILE A 340 10.00 -2.12 -22.57
N GLN A 341 10.74 -3.23 -22.46
CA GLN A 341 12.17 -3.24 -22.74
C GLN A 341 12.43 -3.51 -24.21
N ASP A 342 13.55 -2.98 -24.71
CA ASP A 342 14.11 -3.37 -25.99
C ASP A 342 14.57 -4.83 -25.95
N ARG A 343 14.51 -5.50 -27.10
CA ARG A 343 14.94 -6.89 -27.20
C ARG A 343 15.68 -7.13 -28.50
N ASP A 344 16.80 -7.83 -28.41
CA ASP A 344 17.53 -8.31 -29.58
C ASP A 344 16.90 -9.59 -30.14
N GLU A 345 16.97 -9.77 -31.45
CA GLU A 345 16.37 -10.92 -32.14
C GLU A 345 16.98 -12.25 -31.68
N SER A 346 18.27 -12.26 -31.36
CA SER A 346 19.02 -13.43 -30.89
C SER A 346 18.94 -13.64 -29.37
N ALA A 347 18.10 -12.91 -28.65
CA ALA A 347 18.00 -13.05 -27.20
C ALA A 347 17.23 -14.34 -26.84
N ASP A 348 17.83 -15.18 -26.00
CA ASP A 348 17.24 -16.43 -25.50
C ASP A 348 16.59 -16.28 -24.11
N THR A 349 16.55 -15.06 -23.56
CA THR A 349 15.95 -14.80 -22.25
C THR A 349 14.43 -15.03 -22.27
N PRO A 350 13.82 -15.55 -21.19
CA PRO A 350 12.36 -15.71 -21.14
C PRO A 350 11.61 -14.39 -21.36
N PHE A 351 10.35 -14.51 -21.77
CA PHE A 351 9.44 -13.37 -21.79
C PHE A 351 8.92 -13.09 -20.38
N TYR A 352 8.80 -11.81 -20.03
CA TYR A 352 8.50 -11.39 -18.67
C TYR A 352 7.35 -10.39 -18.63
N LEU A 353 6.41 -10.62 -17.71
CA LEU A 353 5.51 -9.60 -17.20
C LEU A 353 6.07 -9.11 -15.87
N GLY A 354 6.77 -7.96 -15.92
CA GLY A 354 7.45 -7.36 -14.79
C GLY A 354 6.52 -6.62 -13.83
N THR A 355 7.11 -5.84 -12.93
CA THR A 355 6.37 -5.17 -11.84
C THR A 355 5.40 -4.11 -12.33
N ALA A 356 5.56 -3.59 -13.55
CA ALA A 356 4.57 -2.74 -14.20
C ALA A 356 3.22 -3.46 -14.42
N PHE A 357 3.23 -4.77 -14.68
CA PHE A 357 2.02 -5.60 -14.78
C PHE A 357 1.47 -5.91 -13.39
N LEU A 358 2.35 -6.31 -12.46
CA LEU A 358 1.99 -6.57 -11.06
C LEU A 358 1.40 -5.34 -10.35
N ALA A 359 1.68 -4.12 -10.81
CA ALA A 359 1.06 -2.90 -10.30
C ALA A 359 -0.44 -2.78 -10.68
N GLN A 360 -0.90 -3.51 -11.70
CA GLN A 360 -2.28 -3.51 -12.17
C GLN A 360 -3.08 -4.74 -11.75
N VAL A 361 -2.40 -5.79 -11.26
CA VAL A 361 -3.03 -7.05 -10.86
C VAL A 361 -2.83 -7.34 -9.39
N TYR A 362 -3.78 -8.09 -8.84
CA TYR A 362 -3.66 -8.71 -7.54
C TYR A 362 -3.30 -10.19 -7.73
N LEU A 363 -2.16 -10.60 -7.21
CA LEU A 363 -1.63 -11.96 -7.36
C LEU A 363 -1.89 -12.74 -6.07
N MET A 364 -2.44 -13.93 -6.18
CA MET A 364 -2.70 -14.82 -5.05
C MET A 364 -2.17 -16.22 -5.37
N ALA A 365 -1.26 -16.74 -4.57
CA ALA A 365 -0.58 -18.00 -4.77
C ALA A 365 -1.01 -19.04 -3.74
N ASP A 366 -1.36 -20.23 -4.22
CA ASP A 366 -1.56 -21.45 -3.43
C ASP A 366 -0.45 -22.44 -3.77
N TYR A 367 0.61 -22.45 -2.95
CA TYR A 367 1.77 -23.32 -3.17
C TYR A 367 1.48 -24.79 -2.83
N GLU A 368 0.41 -25.09 -2.08
CA GLU A 368 0.04 -26.49 -1.79
C GLU A 368 -0.59 -27.16 -3.02
N THR A 369 -1.31 -26.40 -3.84
CA THR A 369 -1.91 -26.91 -5.07
C THR A 369 -1.17 -26.54 -6.34
N ASN A 370 -0.06 -25.80 -6.23
CA ASN A 370 0.69 -25.25 -7.35
C ASN A 370 -0.22 -24.48 -8.31
N ASN A 371 -1.11 -23.65 -7.77
CA ASN A 371 -1.96 -22.77 -8.57
C ASN A 371 -1.82 -21.33 -8.08
N PHE A 372 -1.89 -20.38 -9.01
CA PHE A 372 -2.01 -18.98 -8.67
C PHE A 372 -3.24 -18.38 -9.34
N TYR A 373 -3.67 -17.25 -8.81
CA TYR A 373 -4.85 -16.52 -9.23
C TYR A 373 -4.47 -15.08 -9.52
N LEU A 374 -5.03 -14.52 -10.59
CA LEU A 374 -4.92 -13.11 -10.93
C LEU A 374 -6.29 -12.47 -10.96
N ALA A 375 -6.38 -11.25 -10.45
CA ALA A 375 -7.56 -10.41 -10.57
C ALA A 375 -7.14 -8.96 -10.81
N GLU A 376 -8.04 -8.12 -11.32
CA GLU A 376 -7.79 -6.70 -11.47
C GLU A 376 -7.61 -6.05 -10.09
N ALA A 377 -6.52 -5.30 -9.91
CA ALA A 377 -6.23 -4.67 -8.62
C ALA A 377 -7.05 -3.40 -8.40
N VAL A 378 -7.56 -3.25 -7.19
CA VAL A 378 -8.13 -1.99 -6.70
C VAL A 378 -6.99 -1.10 -6.21
N GLN A 379 -6.54 -0.18 -7.05
CA GLN A 379 -5.43 0.73 -6.72
C GLN A 379 -5.74 1.62 -5.51
N LYS A 380 -6.97 2.16 -5.44
CA LYS A 380 -7.43 2.99 -4.32
C LYS A 380 -8.30 2.16 -3.38
N ASN A 381 -7.67 1.49 -2.43
CA ASN A 381 -8.39 0.80 -1.36
C ASN A 381 -8.36 1.63 -0.07
N ASN A 382 -9.55 2.01 0.40
CA ASN A 382 -9.71 2.79 1.64
C ASN A 382 -9.77 1.89 2.88
N MET A 383 -9.86 0.56 2.73
CA MET A 383 -10.01 -0.35 3.85
C MET A 383 -9.31 -1.69 3.57
N VAL A 384 -8.32 -2.00 4.40
CA VAL A 384 -7.63 -3.29 4.35
C VAL A 384 -8.53 -4.36 4.94
N MET A 385 -8.82 -5.43 4.19
CA MET A 385 -9.71 -6.52 4.60
C MET A 385 -9.00 -7.86 4.40
N PRO A 386 -8.01 -8.19 5.24
CA PRO A 386 -7.28 -9.43 5.10
C PRO A 386 -8.18 -10.60 5.54
N VAL A 387 -8.30 -11.60 4.69
CA VAL A 387 -9.06 -12.83 4.93
C VAL A 387 -8.18 -14.05 4.70
N THR A 388 -8.46 -15.12 5.42
CA THR A 388 -7.69 -16.37 5.34
C THR A 388 -7.86 -17.00 3.96
N PHE A 389 -6.74 -17.40 3.36
CA PHE A 389 -6.71 -18.09 2.09
C PHE A 389 -6.47 -19.57 2.38
N CYS A 390 -7.57 -20.31 2.45
CA CYS A 390 -7.51 -21.75 2.63
C CYS A 390 -6.93 -22.41 1.36
N PRO A 391 -5.96 -23.31 1.50
CA PRO A 391 -5.48 -24.13 0.39
C PRO A 391 -6.66 -24.81 -0.33
N LYS A 392 -6.59 -24.91 -1.65
CA LYS A 392 -7.65 -25.46 -2.53
C LYS A 392 -8.94 -24.63 -2.63
N SER A 393 -9.08 -23.53 -1.89
CA SER A 393 -10.19 -22.59 -2.09
C SER A 393 -9.90 -21.63 -3.24
N THR A 394 -10.94 -20.94 -3.72
CA THR A 394 -10.81 -19.83 -4.66
C THR A 394 -10.98 -18.52 -3.90
N PRO A 395 -10.05 -17.55 -4.02
CA PRO A 395 -10.22 -16.24 -3.43
C PRO A 395 -11.49 -15.55 -3.93
N VAL A 396 -12.15 -14.79 -3.06
CA VAL A 396 -13.39 -14.07 -3.36
C VAL A 396 -13.23 -12.60 -3.03
N ALA A 397 -13.53 -11.74 -4.00
CA ALA A 397 -13.49 -10.30 -3.83
C ALA A 397 -14.55 -9.85 -2.83
N TYR A 398 -14.27 -8.76 -2.10
CA TYR A 398 -15.26 -8.14 -1.25
C TYR A 398 -16.33 -7.43 -2.08
N GLU A 399 -17.54 -7.96 -2.04
CA GLU A 399 -18.69 -7.27 -2.62
C GLU A 399 -19.20 -6.18 -1.68
N ARG A 400 -19.05 -4.91 -2.10
CA ARG A 400 -19.65 -3.80 -1.35
C ARG A 400 -21.17 -3.98 -1.33
N PRO A 401 -21.81 -3.90 -0.14
CA PRO A 401 -23.26 -3.98 -0.06
C PRO A 401 -23.89 -2.89 -0.92
N LYS A 402 -24.80 -3.29 -1.83
CA LYS A 402 -25.54 -2.36 -2.68
C LYS A 402 -26.36 -1.43 -1.78
N GLN A 403 -25.89 -0.21 -1.57
CA GLN A 403 -26.66 0.78 -0.83
C GLN A 403 -27.93 1.11 -1.61
N SER A 404 -29.08 0.98 -0.96
CA SER A 404 -30.35 1.39 -1.55
C SER A 404 -30.33 2.88 -1.88
N GLN A 405 -31.08 3.30 -2.92
CA GLN A 405 -31.23 4.72 -3.23
C GLN A 405 -31.70 5.52 -2.00
N TRP A 406 -32.54 4.92 -1.16
CA TRP A 406 -33.01 5.51 0.10
C TRP A 406 -31.87 5.73 1.11
N GLN A 407 -30.96 4.78 1.29
CA GLN A 407 -29.79 4.96 2.17
C GLN A 407 -28.84 6.05 1.65
N ARG A 408 -28.61 6.08 0.33
CA ARG A 408 -27.75 7.09 -0.30
C ARG A 408 -28.36 8.49 -0.19
N GLN A 409 -29.66 8.63 -0.43
CA GLN A 409 -30.40 9.87 -0.24
C GLN A 409 -30.54 10.25 1.23
N GLY A 410 -30.67 9.29 2.14
CA GLY A 410 -30.74 9.51 3.59
C GLY A 410 -29.44 10.06 4.16
N LEU A 411 -28.28 9.54 3.74
CA LEU A 411 -26.96 10.07 4.11
C LEU A 411 -26.76 11.49 3.59
N ILE A 412 -27.10 11.76 2.32
CA ILE A 412 -27.02 13.11 1.74
C ILE A 412 -28.00 14.06 2.45
N GLY A 413 -29.22 13.60 2.71
CA GLY A 413 -30.25 14.36 3.42
C GLY A 413 -29.87 14.67 4.87
N ALA A 414 -29.16 13.77 5.55
CA ALA A 414 -28.67 13.99 6.91
C ALA A 414 -27.54 15.04 6.95
N VAL A 415 -26.60 15.00 6.00
CA VAL A 415 -25.51 15.99 5.93
C VAL A 415 -26.08 17.37 5.54
N VAL A 416 -26.92 17.44 4.51
CA VAL A 416 -27.52 18.70 4.06
C VAL A 416 -28.50 19.25 5.12
N GLY A 417 -29.31 18.39 5.72
CA GLY A 417 -30.23 18.75 6.80
C GLY A 417 -29.50 19.26 8.05
N GLY A 418 -28.35 18.66 8.39
CA GLY A 418 -27.50 19.11 9.48
C GLY A 418 -26.90 20.49 9.25
N VAL A 419 -26.37 20.76 8.05
CA VAL A 419 -25.76 22.06 7.71
C VAL A 419 -26.83 23.16 7.62
N VAL A 420 -27.94 22.91 6.93
CA VAL A 420 -29.02 23.89 6.78
C VAL A 420 -29.74 24.13 8.12
N GLY A 421 -29.98 23.08 8.90
CA GLY A 421 -30.56 23.17 10.23
C GLY A 421 -29.67 23.92 11.22
N GLY A 422 -28.36 23.64 11.20
CA GLY A 422 -27.38 24.34 12.03
C GLY A 422 -27.31 25.84 11.72
N LEU A 423 -27.27 26.21 10.44
CA LEU A 423 -27.28 27.62 10.02
C LEU A 423 -28.60 28.31 10.41
N GLY A 424 -29.73 27.62 10.31
CA GLY A 424 -31.03 28.15 10.73
C GLY A 424 -31.09 28.46 12.24
N ILE A 425 -30.56 27.56 13.08
CA ILE A 425 -30.52 27.76 14.54
C ILE A 425 -29.60 28.93 14.90
N ILE A 426 -28.44 29.04 14.24
CA ILE A 426 -27.51 30.16 14.46
C ILE A 426 -28.19 31.48 14.08
N ALA A 427 -28.83 31.56 12.90
CA ALA A 427 -29.54 32.76 12.48
C ALA A 427 -30.69 33.14 13.43
N ALA A 428 -31.50 32.17 13.87
CA ALA A 428 -32.58 32.39 14.82
C ALA A 428 -32.05 32.88 16.18
N SER A 429 -30.98 32.27 16.69
CA SER A 429 -30.34 32.69 17.95
C SER A 429 -29.78 34.11 17.87
N TYR A 430 -29.22 34.50 16.72
CA TYR A 430 -28.74 35.85 16.47
C TYR A 430 -29.89 36.86 16.42
N CYS A 431 -31.00 36.55 15.74
CA CYS A 431 -32.18 37.42 15.70
C CYS A 431 -32.81 37.62 17.09
N ILE A 432 -32.88 36.57 17.91
CA ILE A 432 -33.36 36.65 19.30
C ILE A 432 -32.42 37.52 20.15
N TRP A 433 -31.11 37.36 19.99
CA TRP A 433 -30.13 38.17 20.71
C TRP A 433 -30.20 39.66 20.34
N VAL A 434 -30.33 39.99 19.04
CA VAL A 434 -30.48 41.37 18.56
C VAL A 434 -31.78 42.00 19.06
N THR A 435 -32.90 41.28 19.03
CA THR A 435 -34.18 41.80 19.55
C THR A 435 -34.14 42.02 21.06
N TRP A 436 -33.45 41.16 21.81
CA TRP A 436 -33.24 41.35 23.25
C TRP A 436 -32.36 42.56 23.56
N MET A 437 -31.28 42.78 22.79
CA MET A 437 -30.42 43.96 22.89
C MET A 437 -31.19 45.24 22.58
N ARG A 438 -31.97 45.28 21.49
CA ARG A 438 -32.81 46.45 21.14
C ARG A 438 -33.83 46.79 22.24
N ARG A 439 -34.50 45.78 22.82
CA ARG A 439 -35.40 45.98 23.96
C ARG A 439 -34.68 46.48 25.21
N LYS A 440 -33.43 46.08 25.43
CA LYS A 440 -32.61 46.57 26.54
C LYS A 440 -32.23 48.03 26.36
N ASP A 441 -31.90 48.44 25.14
CA ASP A 441 -31.56 49.82 24.81
C ASP A 441 -32.77 50.75 24.89
N GLU A 442 -33.96 50.32 24.42
CA GLU A 442 -35.21 51.06 24.63
C GLU A 442 -35.54 51.26 26.11
N ARG A 443 -35.32 50.22 26.95
CA ARG A 443 -35.52 50.30 28.40
C ARG A 443 -34.52 51.26 29.05
N LYS A 444 -33.28 51.33 28.57
CA LYS A 444 -32.28 52.31 29.04
C LYS A 444 -32.68 53.72 28.63
N LEU A 445 -33.06 53.94 27.37
CA LEU A 445 -33.48 55.25 26.86
C LEU A 445 -34.71 55.79 27.62
N LYS A 446 -35.72 54.95 27.88
CA LYS A 446 -36.88 55.33 28.70
C LYS A 446 -36.50 55.72 30.13
N ARG A 447 -35.57 54.99 30.75
CA ARG A 447 -35.05 55.33 32.09
C ARG A 447 -34.26 56.63 32.10
N GLU A 448 -33.50 56.92 31.04
CA GLU A 448 -32.76 58.17 30.89
C GLU A 448 -33.71 59.36 30.64
N LEU A 449 -34.73 59.20 29.80
CA LEU A 449 -35.77 60.22 29.57
C LEU A 449 -36.55 60.53 30.86
N GLN A 450 -36.93 59.52 31.64
CA GLN A 450 -37.60 59.73 32.94
C GLN A 450 -36.70 60.45 33.95
N ARG A 451 -35.41 60.12 33.99
CA ARG A 451 -34.44 60.85 34.84
C ARG A 451 -34.27 62.30 34.39
N ASN A 452 -34.23 62.55 33.08
CA ASN A 452 -34.15 63.91 32.54
C ASN A 452 -35.43 64.72 32.79
N SER A 453 -36.62 64.11 32.72
CA SER A 453 -37.87 64.80 33.08
C SER A 453 -37.96 65.11 34.57
N GLN A 454 -37.54 64.17 35.44
CA GLN A 454 -37.48 64.41 36.89
C GLN A 454 -36.50 65.54 37.23
N ARG A 455 -35.31 65.58 36.61
CA ARG A 455 -34.36 66.68 36.80
C ARG A 455 -34.92 68.04 36.33
N LYS A 456 -35.71 68.07 35.27
CA LYS A 456 -36.38 69.31 34.82
C LYS A 456 -37.49 69.76 35.79
N LEU A 457 -38.24 68.82 36.37
CA LEU A 457 -39.22 69.11 37.44
C LEU A 457 -38.53 69.62 38.71
N GLU A 458 -37.45 68.97 39.14
CA GLU A 458 -36.64 69.41 40.29
C GLU A 458 -36.03 70.80 40.06
N GLN A 459 -35.66 71.18 38.83
CA GLN A 459 -35.21 72.54 38.53
C GLN A 459 -36.34 73.58 38.54
N MET A 460 -37.58 73.21 38.21
CA MET A 460 -38.73 74.13 38.30
C MET A 460 -39.22 74.29 39.74
N ASP A 461 -39.15 73.24 40.57
CA ASP A 461 -39.50 73.32 42.01
C ASP A 461 -38.48 74.12 42.84
N ILE A 462 -37.26 74.33 42.33
CA ILE A 462 -36.21 75.15 42.99
C ILE A 462 -36.37 76.66 42.68
N GLU A 463 -37.14 77.07 41.67
CA GLU A 463 -37.44 78.48 41.40
C GLU A 463 -38.59 79.06 42.27
N ASP A 464 -39.43 78.21 42.89
CA ASP A 464 -40.61 78.65 43.68
C ASP A 464 -40.46 78.49 45.22
N ALA A 465 -39.28 78.11 45.73
CA ALA A 465 -39.04 77.98 47.17
C ALA A 465 -38.11 79.09 47.70
N ALA A 466 -38.70 80.11 48.30
CA ALA A 466 -38.02 81.24 48.95
C ALA A 466 -36.98 80.79 50.00
N PRO A 467 -35.83 81.50 50.12
CA PRO A 467 -34.73 81.08 50.98
C PRO A 467 -35.07 81.35 52.46
N LYS A 468 -35.07 80.30 53.28
CA LYS A 468 -35.04 80.41 54.75
C LYS A 468 -33.64 80.09 55.27
N PHE A 469 -33.10 81.05 55.99
CA PHE A 469 -31.80 81.05 56.64
C PHE A 469 -32.03 80.87 58.14
N ASP A 470 -31.36 79.89 58.77
CA ASP A 470 -31.28 79.75 60.24
C ASP A 470 -30.27 78.62 60.62
N PRO A 471 -29.74 78.57 61.85
CA PRO A 471 -28.35 78.94 62.19
C PRO A 471 -27.47 77.73 62.65
N PRO A 472 -26.15 77.94 62.93
CA PRO A 472 -25.21 76.89 63.35
C PRO A 472 -25.11 76.79 64.89
N PRO A 473 -24.25 75.94 65.52
CA PRO A 473 -23.62 74.67 65.10
C PRO A 473 -23.79 73.56 66.18
N GLN A 474 -23.26 72.35 65.93
CA GLN A 474 -22.50 71.64 66.97
C GLN A 474 -21.45 70.70 66.34
N SER A 475 -20.21 70.90 66.78
CA SER A 475 -19.04 70.02 66.64
C SER A 475 -19.37 68.63 67.23
N VAL A 476 -18.73 67.50 66.87
CA VAL A 476 -17.29 67.22 66.97
C VAL A 476 -16.92 66.01 66.10
N ASN A 477 -15.83 66.19 65.34
CA ASN A 477 -14.76 65.29 64.89
C ASN A 477 -15.09 63.85 64.44
N ALA A 478 -14.92 63.52 63.16
CA ALA A 478 -13.65 63.41 62.41
C ALA A 478 -12.79 62.21 62.83
N ALA A 479 -13.04 61.04 62.25
CA ALA A 479 -12.00 60.13 61.79
C ALA A 479 -12.61 59.03 60.89
N LYS A 480 -11.96 58.82 59.73
CA LYS A 480 -12.11 57.68 58.80
C LYS A 480 -13.29 57.69 57.83
N ALA A 481 -13.26 58.67 56.92
CA ALA A 481 -13.71 58.49 55.54
C ALA A 481 -12.67 59.09 54.59
N MET A 482 -11.71 58.26 54.17
CA MET A 482 -10.80 58.47 53.05
C MET A 482 -10.28 57.07 52.68
N PHE A 483 -10.20 56.62 51.44
CA PHE A 483 -10.39 57.26 50.16
C PHE A 483 -10.62 56.12 49.15
N TRP A 484 -11.58 56.34 48.26
CA TRP A 484 -11.66 55.66 46.97
C TRP A 484 -10.36 55.85 46.17
N ARG A 485 -9.86 54.84 45.45
CA ARG A 485 -9.94 54.72 43.96
C ARG A 485 -8.91 53.73 43.36
N LYS A 486 -9.49 52.86 42.52
CA LYS A 486 -9.13 52.52 41.12
C LYS A 486 -7.86 51.71 40.77
N ASN A 487 -8.17 50.70 39.93
CA ASN A 487 -7.48 50.21 38.73
C ASN A 487 -6.47 49.05 38.86
N LYS A 488 -6.90 47.88 38.35
CA LYS A 488 -6.10 46.88 37.60
C LYS A 488 -5.66 47.49 36.24
N PRO A 489 -4.77 46.90 35.40
CA PRO A 489 -4.21 45.53 35.37
C PRO A 489 -2.69 45.44 35.05
N GLY A 490 -2.13 44.22 35.04
CA GLY A 490 -0.78 43.97 34.50
C GLY A 490 -0.23 42.58 34.82
N THR A 491 -0.64 41.57 34.05
CA THR A 491 0.06 40.30 33.88
C THR A 491 0.79 40.34 32.54
N THR A 492 2.09 40.10 32.55
CA THR A 492 2.87 39.63 31.41
C THR A 492 3.50 38.29 31.81
N PHE A 493 2.99 37.22 31.20
CA PHE A 493 3.81 36.29 30.42
C PHE A 493 3.23 36.31 29.01
#